data_AF-A0A4Y2S4U3-F1
#
_entry.id   AF-A0A4Y2S4U3-F1
#
_cell.length_a   1.000
_cell.length_b   1.000
_cell.length_c   1.000
_cell.angle_alpha   90.00
_cell.angle_beta   90.00
_cell.angle_gamma   90.00
#
_symmetry.space_group_name_H-M   'P 1'
#
loop_
_entity.id
_entity.type
_entity.pdbx_description
1 polymer ?
#
loop_
_entity_poly.entity_id
_entity_poly.type
_entity_poly.pdbx_seq_one_letter_code
_entity_poly.pdbx_strand_id
1 'polypeptide(L)'
;MTQHHAPTVTSNIYLDMLQLYAVPQFPEGVIFQQNGTPPHYGSIVPKSCSSNSDCFHGGNCTKNGTCSCPTGTNGTLCENAVECIKHPEMCGNGTDVKCVFNVKTKYTMCQCDDKKKMFNHFDERCA
;
A
#
# COMPACT_ATOMS: atom_id res chain seq x y z
N MET A 1 14.30 71.89 -3.59
CA MET A 1 14.95 70.61 -3.25
C MET A 1 13.88 69.70 -2.65
N THR A 2 13.27 68.82 -3.44
CA THR A 2 12.27 67.86 -2.97
C THR A 2 12.97 66.62 -2.42
N GLN A 3 12.80 66.38 -1.12
CA GLN A 3 13.39 65.24 -0.42
C GLN A 3 12.59 63.97 -0.78
N HIS A 4 13.20 63.02 -1.48
CA HIS A 4 12.60 61.70 -1.71
C HIS A 4 12.72 60.89 -0.43
N HIS A 5 11.61 60.69 0.27
CA HIS A 5 11.53 59.72 1.37
C HIS A 5 11.70 58.31 0.80
N ALA A 6 12.79 57.64 1.18
CA ALA A 6 12.96 56.22 0.93
C ALA A 6 11.91 55.44 1.75
N PRO A 7 11.17 54.48 1.17
CA PRO A 7 10.22 53.69 1.94
C PRO A 7 10.99 52.86 2.97
N THR A 8 10.73 53.13 4.25
CA THR A 8 11.28 52.35 5.36
C THR A 8 10.47 51.07 5.46
N VAL A 9 11.06 49.94 5.05
CA VAL A 9 10.46 48.62 5.21
C VAL A 9 10.47 48.28 6.69
N THR A 10 9.32 48.40 7.33
CA THR A 10 9.15 48.10 8.75
C THR A 10 9.13 46.58 8.98
N SER A 11 9.60 46.12 10.14
CA SER A 11 9.76 44.70 10.47
C SER A 11 8.49 43.86 10.29
N ASN A 12 7.32 44.46 10.45
CA ASN A 12 6.02 43.82 10.20
C ASN A 12 5.79 43.50 8.71
N ILE A 13 6.22 44.36 7.79
CA ILE A 13 6.14 44.09 6.34
C ILE A 13 7.08 42.94 5.96
N TYR A 14 8.27 42.89 6.58
CA TYR A 14 9.22 41.80 6.36
C TYR A 14 8.70 40.45 6.90
N LEU A 15 8.03 40.46 8.05
CA LEU A 15 7.38 39.28 8.61
C LEU A 15 6.18 38.81 7.76
N ASP A 16 5.39 39.73 7.22
CA ASP A 16 4.27 39.41 6.33
C ASP A 16 4.75 38.81 5.00
N MET A 17 5.82 39.37 4.43
CA MET A 17 6.51 38.81 3.26
C MET A 17 7.06 37.41 3.54
N LEU A 18 7.65 37.17 4.72
CA LEU A 18 8.18 35.85 5.09
C LEU A 18 7.07 34.80 5.23
N GLN A 19 5.89 35.16 5.72
CA GLN A 19 4.77 34.21 5.84
C GLN A 19 4.30 33.69 4.47
N LEU A 20 4.40 34.51 3.41
CA LEU A 20 4.07 34.09 2.04
C LEU A 20 5.04 33.04 1.46
N TYR A 21 6.30 33.02 1.91
CA TYR A 21 7.31 32.06 1.44
C TYR A 21 7.57 30.88 2.40
N ALA A 22 7.14 30.99 3.66
CA ALA A 22 7.41 29.99 4.70
C ALA A 22 6.37 28.84 4.75
N VAL A 23 5.21 29.00 4.11
CA VAL A 23 4.24 27.92 3.96
C VAL A 23 4.60 27.14 2.69
N PRO A 24 5.04 25.88 2.78
CA PRO A 24 5.29 25.12 1.57
C PRO A 24 3.94 24.86 0.88
N GLN A 25 3.82 25.32 -0.37
CA GLN A 25 2.62 25.15 -1.18
C GLN A 25 2.57 23.71 -1.68
N PHE A 26 1.95 22.83 -0.91
CA PHE A 26 1.71 21.47 -1.37
C PHE A 26 0.42 21.41 -2.19
N PRO A 27 0.38 20.62 -3.28
CA PRO A 27 -0.85 20.36 -4.00
C PRO A 27 -1.89 19.70 -3.07
N GLU A 28 -3.17 19.99 -3.31
CA GLU A 28 -4.27 19.35 -2.57
C GLU A 28 -4.14 17.82 -2.67
N GLY A 29 -4.14 17.13 -1.51
CA GLY A 29 -4.06 15.66 -1.43
C GLY A 29 -2.74 15.09 -0.89
N VAL A 30 -1.78 15.93 -0.47
CA VAL A 30 -0.60 15.42 0.26
C VAL A 30 -0.96 15.01 1.69
N ILE A 31 -0.49 13.84 2.11
CA ILE A 31 -0.64 13.33 3.47
C ILE A 31 0.76 13.27 4.08
N PHE A 32 1.00 13.99 5.17
CA PHE A 32 2.30 13.95 5.87
C PHE A 32 2.43 12.64 6.64
N GLN A 33 3.49 11.88 6.39
CA GLN A 33 3.81 10.71 7.19
C GLN A 33 4.40 11.15 8.54
N GLN A 34 3.80 10.71 9.67
CA GLN A 34 4.23 11.06 11.03
C GLN A 34 5.62 10.53 11.45
N ASN A 35 6.27 9.70 10.61
CA ASN A 35 7.44 8.91 11.01
C ASN A 35 8.80 9.59 10.72
N GLY A 36 8.82 10.85 10.29
CA GLY A 36 10.08 11.59 10.07
C GLY A 36 10.94 11.07 8.92
N THR A 37 10.43 10.11 8.13
CA THR A 37 11.07 9.66 6.90
C THR A 37 11.11 10.83 5.90
N PRO A 38 12.24 11.11 5.23
CA PRO A 38 12.31 12.14 4.20
C PRO A 38 11.17 11.94 3.18
N PRO A 39 10.58 13.02 2.63
CA PRO A 39 9.65 12.88 1.53
C PRO A 39 10.42 12.24 0.37
N HIS A 40 10.27 10.93 0.23
CA HIS A 40 10.71 10.26 -0.97
C HIS A 40 9.89 10.90 -2.08
N TYR A 41 10.56 11.58 -3.02
CA TYR A 41 9.99 11.90 -4.33
C TYR A 41 9.85 10.60 -5.13
N GLY A 42 9.23 9.59 -4.54
CA GLY A 42 8.53 8.56 -5.26
C GLY A 42 7.14 9.12 -5.39
N SER A 43 6.77 9.55 -6.60
CA SER A 43 5.36 9.54 -6.97
C SER A 43 4.76 8.26 -6.37
N ILE A 44 3.62 8.33 -5.69
CA ILE A 44 2.84 7.11 -5.40
C ILE A 44 2.40 6.63 -6.77
N VAL A 45 3.30 6.01 -7.52
CA VAL A 45 2.98 5.33 -8.75
C VAL A 45 2.13 4.18 -8.25
N PRO A 46 0.84 4.12 -8.60
CA PRO A 46 0.04 2.96 -8.30
C PRO A 46 0.84 1.76 -8.79
N LYS A 47 1.11 0.77 -7.92
CA LYS A 47 1.76 -0.45 -8.36
C LYS A 47 0.92 -1.00 -9.50
N SER A 48 1.50 -1.02 -10.70
CA SER A 48 0.84 -1.48 -11.91
C SER A 48 1.54 -2.72 -12.45
N CYS A 49 0.77 -3.58 -13.10
CA CYS A 49 1.32 -4.72 -13.81
C CYS A 49 1.79 -4.29 -15.20
N SER A 50 2.90 -4.85 -15.65
CA SER A 50 3.37 -4.79 -17.05
C SER A 50 3.12 -6.12 -17.78
N SER A 51 2.98 -7.21 -17.03
CA SER A 51 2.85 -8.58 -17.49
C SER A 51 1.97 -9.40 -16.55
N ASN A 52 1.46 -10.55 -17.02
CA ASN A 52 0.64 -11.44 -16.18
C ASN A 52 1.41 -12.00 -14.98
N SER A 53 2.75 -12.12 -15.05
CA SER A 53 3.57 -12.57 -13.93
C SER A 53 3.66 -11.56 -12.78
N ASP A 54 3.31 -10.29 -13.04
CA ASP A 54 3.25 -9.27 -11.98
C ASP A 54 1.98 -9.41 -11.13
N CYS A 55 1.01 -10.19 -11.61
CA CYS A 55 -0.23 -10.48 -10.90
C CYS A 55 -0.08 -11.74 -10.04
N PHE A 56 -0.47 -11.64 -8.77
CA PHE A 56 -0.55 -12.77 -7.85
C PHE A 56 -1.73 -13.70 -8.20
N HIS A 57 -1.67 -14.91 -7.66
CA HIS A 57 -2.74 -15.90 -7.72
C HIS A 57 -3.28 -16.22 -9.13
N GLY A 58 -2.50 -15.96 -10.18
CA GLY A 58 -2.87 -16.22 -11.57
C GLY A 58 -3.80 -15.18 -12.19
N GLY A 59 -3.72 -13.92 -11.75
CA GLY A 59 -4.39 -12.80 -12.41
C GLY A 59 -3.82 -12.49 -13.80
N ASN A 60 -4.62 -11.81 -14.63
CA ASN A 60 -4.20 -11.37 -15.97
C ASN A 60 -4.02 -9.85 -15.98
N CYS A 61 -2.87 -9.38 -16.45
CA CYS A 61 -2.61 -7.96 -16.54
C CYS A 61 -3.44 -7.31 -17.67
N THR A 62 -4.15 -6.25 -17.33
CA THR A 62 -4.93 -5.47 -18.29
C THR A 62 -4.09 -4.34 -18.89
N LYS A 63 -4.55 -3.78 -20.02
CA LYS A 63 -3.87 -2.64 -20.67
C LYS A 63 -3.78 -1.39 -19.80
N ASN A 64 -4.62 -1.28 -18.77
CA ASN A 64 -4.62 -0.16 -17.82
C ASN A 64 -3.60 -0.32 -16.69
N GLY A 65 -2.83 -1.41 -16.69
CA GLY A 65 -1.85 -1.71 -15.64
C GLY A 65 -2.47 -2.28 -14.36
N THR A 66 -3.72 -2.73 -14.39
CA THR A 66 -4.38 -3.43 -13.26
C THR A 66 -4.52 -4.91 -13.58
N CYS A 67 -4.48 -5.77 -12.56
CA CYS A 67 -4.74 -7.20 -12.73
C CYS A 67 -6.24 -7.52 -12.70
N SER A 68 -6.70 -8.31 -13.67
CA SER A 68 -7.99 -9.00 -13.61
C SER A 68 -7.84 -10.26 -12.76
N CYS A 69 -8.46 -10.25 -11.58
CA CYS A 69 -8.27 -11.27 -10.57
C CYS A 69 -9.21 -12.47 -10.74
N PRO A 70 -8.73 -13.70 -10.50
CA PRO A 70 -9.60 -14.86 -10.43
C PRO A 70 -10.55 -14.75 -9.25
N THR A 71 -11.71 -15.40 -9.37
CA THR A 71 -12.70 -15.50 -8.30
C THR A 71 -12.06 -15.96 -6.99
N GLY A 72 -12.38 -15.28 -5.89
CA GLY A 72 -11.81 -15.53 -4.57
C GLY A 72 -10.54 -14.72 -4.25
N THR A 73 -10.08 -13.85 -5.17
CA THR A 73 -8.97 -12.94 -4.92
C THR A 73 -9.33 -11.49 -5.28
N ASN A 74 -8.66 -10.53 -4.66
CA ASN A 74 -8.83 -9.11 -4.96
C ASN A 74 -7.52 -8.33 -4.74
N GLY A 75 -7.57 -7.01 -4.91
CA GLY A 75 -6.40 -6.14 -4.86
C GLY A 75 -5.98 -5.67 -6.25
N THR A 76 -5.02 -4.75 -6.29
CA THR A 76 -4.55 -4.16 -7.56
C THR A 76 -3.76 -5.17 -8.39
N LEU A 77 -3.06 -6.06 -7.72
CA LEU A 77 -2.25 -7.14 -8.28
C LEU A 77 -2.76 -8.53 -7.87
N CYS A 78 -3.99 -8.63 -7.36
CA CYS A 78 -4.59 -9.88 -6.86
C CYS A 78 -3.84 -10.48 -5.64
N GLU A 79 -3.17 -9.65 -4.86
CA GLU A 79 -2.36 -10.00 -3.70
C GLU A 79 -3.16 -10.63 -2.56
N ASN A 80 -4.48 -10.39 -2.53
CA ASN A 80 -5.33 -10.75 -1.42
C ASN A 80 -6.22 -11.95 -1.77
N ALA A 81 -6.21 -12.96 -0.90
CA ALA A 81 -7.17 -14.05 -0.93
C ALA A 81 -8.37 -13.68 -0.04
N VAL A 82 -9.55 -13.54 -0.66
CA VAL A 82 -10.74 -12.96 -0.02
C VAL A 82 -11.18 -13.78 1.19
N GLU A 83 -11.20 -15.11 1.07
CA GLU A 83 -11.63 -15.99 2.16
C GLU A 83 -10.66 -15.99 3.34
N CYS A 84 -9.34 -15.88 3.09
CA CYS A 84 -8.35 -15.73 4.16
C CYS A 84 -8.57 -14.44 4.97
N ILE A 85 -8.98 -13.35 4.30
CA ILE A 85 -9.23 -12.06 4.95
C ILE A 85 -10.55 -12.08 5.74
N LYS A 86 -11.60 -12.69 5.17
CA LYS A 86 -12.90 -12.81 5.84
C LYS A 86 -12.83 -13.70 7.08
N HIS A 87 -11.96 -14.71 7.06
CA HIS A 87 -11.85 -15.73 8.10
C HIS A 87 -10.40 -15.87 8.60
N PRO A 88 -9.88 -14.88 9.36
CA PRO A 88 -8.48 -14.89 9.79
C PRO A 88 -8.11 -16.10 10.67
N GLU A 89 -9.08 -16.64 11.42
CA GLU A 89 -8.90 -17.81 12.29
C GLU A 89 -9.06 -19.15 11.55
N MET A 90 -9.28 -19.18 10.23
CA MET A 90 -9.62 -20.43 9.52
C MET A 90 -8.52 -21.50 9.57
N CYS A 91 -7.28 -21.10 9.86
CA CYS A 91 -6.13 -21.98 10.02
C CYS A 91 -5.67 -22.09 11.48
N GLY A 92 -6.48 -21.63 12.43
CA GLY A 92 -6.11 -21.51 13.84
C GLY A 92 -5.04 -20.45 14.10
N ASN A 93 -4.52 -20.45 15.32
CA ASN A 93 -3.53 -19.48 15.82
C ASN A 93 -2.07 -19.97 15.72
N GLY A 94 -1.82 -21.01 14.93
CA GLY A 94 -0.48 -21.55 14.72
C GLY A 94 0.41 -20.55 13.98
N THR A 95 1.64 -20.35 14.46
CA THR A 95 2.61 -19.49 13.76
C THR A 95 3.28 -20.20 12.58
N ASP A 96 3.14 -21.52 12.47
CA ASP A 96 3.72 -22.35 11.40
C ASP A 96 2.72 -22.74 10.31
N VAL A 97 1.57 -22.05 10.24
CA VAL A 97 0.53 -22.24 9.22
C VAL A 97 0.13 -20.92 8.58
N LYS A 98 -0.15 -20.97 7.27
CA LYS A 98 -0.61 -19.83 6.47
C LYS A 98 -1.83 -20.19 5.66
N CYS A 99 -2.79 -19.28 5.58
CA CYS A 99 -3.86 -19.38 4.59
C CYS A 99 -3.30 -19.01 3.22
N VAL A 100 -3.44 -19.92 2.25
CA VAL A 100 -2.93 -19.77 0.89
C VAL A 100 -4.04 -20.00 -0.13
N PHE A 101 -4.01 -19.31 -1.26
CA PHE A 101 -4.95 -19.52 -2.35
C PHE A 101 -4.38 -20.43 -3.43
N ASN A 102 -5.11 -21.49 -3.78
CA ASN A 102 -4.70 -22.41 -4.82
C ASN A 102 -5.26 -21.97 -6.19
N VAL A 103 -4.36 -21.59 -7.10
CA VAL A 103 -4.72 -21.07 -8.43
C VAL A 103 -5.45 -22.11 -9.29
N LYS A 104 -5.22 -23.41 -9.07
CA LYS A 104 -5.85 -24.49 -9.85
C LYS A 104 -7.26 -24.79 -9.35
N THR A 105 -7.43 -24.96 -8.04
CA THR A 105 -8.73 -25.31 -7.45
C THR A 105 -9.61 -24.11 -7.15
N LYS A 106 -9.03 -22.89 -7.15
CA LYS A 106 -9.70 -21.61 -6.79
C LYS A 106 -10.20 -21.54 -5.35
N TYR A 107 -9.72 -22.43 -4.47
CA TYR A 107 -10.04 -22.42 -3.04
C TYR A 107 -8.84 -21.99 -2.20
N THR A 108 -9.12 -21.43 -1.03
CA THR A 108 -8.12 -21.20 0.01
C THR A 108 -7.91 -22.47 0.83
N MET A 109 -6.69 -22.66 1.33
CA MET A 109 -6.32 -23.79 2.17
C MET A 109 -5.26 -23.37 3.18
N CYS A 110 -5.15 -24.13 4.26
CA CYS A 110 -4.13 -23.94 5.27
C CYS A 110 -2.89 -24.73 4.89
N GLN A 111 -1.77 -24.04 4.70
CA GLN A 111 -0.49 -24.63 4.34
C GLN A 111 0.53 -24.38 5.45
N CYS A 112 1.20 -25.46 5.84
CA CYS A 112 2.29 -25.39 6.81
C CYS A 112 3.55 -24.76 6.18
N ASP A 113 4.29 -24.02 6.99
CA ASP A 113 5.59 -23.47 6.60
C ASP A 113 6.60 -24.59 6.30
N ASP A 114 6.59 -25.65 7.12
CA ASP A 114 7.29 -26.88 6.80
C ASP A 114 6.46 -27.72 5.82
N LYS A 115 6.98 -27.88 4.60
CA LYS A 115 6.34 -28.67 3.54
C LYS A 115 6.24 -30.16 3.86
N LYS A 116 6.95 -30.66 4.88
CA LYS A 116 6.85 -32.06 5.34
C LYS A 116 5.69 -32.27 6.30
N LYS A 117 5.19 -31.20 6.91
CA LYS A 117 4.04 -31.25 7.80
C LYS A 117 2.75 -31.10 7.02
N MET A 118 1.72 -31.74 7.53
CA MET A 118 0.36 -31.57 7.02
C MET A 118 -0.45 -30.78 8.03
N PHE A 119 -1.30 -29.88 7.51
CA PHE A 119 -2.24 -29.17 8.37
C PHE A 119 -3.35 -30.15 8.79
N ASN A 120 -3.49 -30.36 10.09
CA ASN A 120 -4.62 -31.10 10.64
C ASN A 120 -5.77 -30.12 10.93
N HIS A 121 -6.90 -30.30 10.25
CA HIS A 121 -8.07 -29.45 10.44
C HIS A 121 -8.76 -29.67 11.79
N PHE A 122 -8.64 -30.85 12.40
CA PHE A 122 -9.23 -31.14 13.72
C PHE A 122 -8.46 -30.49 14.86
N ASP A 123 -7.13 -30.48 14.75
CA ASP A 123 -6.25 -29.89 15.76
C ASP A 123 -5.90 -28.42 15.45
N GLU A 124 -6.30 -27.93 14.27
CA GLU A 124 -5.97 -26.61 13.71
C GLU A 124 -4.46 -26.29 13.73
N ARG A 125 -3.63 -27.31 13.51
CA ARG A 125 -2.17 -27.23 13.66
C ARG A 125 -1.44 -28.10 12.64
N CYS A 126 -0.19 -27.72 12.39
CA CYS A 126 0.72 -28.47 11.53
C CYS A 126 1.38 -29.62 12.29
N ALA A 127 1.23 -30.84 11.77
CA ALA A 127 1.80 -32.07 12.32
C ALA A 127 2.72 -32.76 11.32
#